data_AF-Q6Y3F7-F1
#
_entry.id   AF-Q6Y3F7-F1
#
_cell.length_a   1.000
_cell.length_b   1.000
_cell.length_c   1.000
_cell.angle_alpha   90.00
_cell.angle_beta   90.00
_cell.angle_gamma   90.00
#
_symmetry.space_group_name_H-M   'P 1'
#
loop_
_entity.id
_entity.type
_entity.pdbx_description
1 polymer ?
#
loop_
_entity_poly.entity_id
_entity_poly.type
_entity_poly.pdbx_seq_one_letter_code
_entity_poly.pdbx_strand_id
1 'polypeptide(L)'
;AGNSPLSLWMRSMTTDNRERAIDLAMSQIEKQFGKGSIMRLGEDAVVPDVATIPTGALSLDIALGVGGIPRGRVIEIYGPESSGKTTLALHIVAEAQKKGGIAAFVDAEHALDIHYARKLGVRTDDLLVSQPDTGEQALEITEVLVRSGAIDVLVIDSVAALVPRAEIEGEMGDAHVGLQARLMSQALRKLTGTISKSNCCVIFINQIRMKIGVMFG
;
A
#
# COMPACT_ATOMS: atom_id res chain seq x y z
N ALA A 1 36.18 -28.30 30.02
CA ALA A 1 36.07 -27.71 28.67
C ALA A 1 36.21 -26.20 28.82
N GLY A 2 37.45 -25.70 28.85
CA GLY A 2 37.78 -24.37 29.35
C GLY A 2 38.13 -23.38 28.24
N ASN A 3 37.77 -22.11 28.45
CA ASN A 3 38.25 -20.94 27.71
C ASN A 3 39.78 -20.85 27.80
N SER A 4 40.50 -21.51 26.89
CA SER A 4 41.94 -21.26 26.71
C SER A 4 42.14 -20.01 25.84
N PRO A 5 43.22 -19.23 26.04
CA PRO A 5 43.53 -18.06 25.20
C PRO A 5 43.54 -18.38 23.69
N LEU A 6 43.97 -19.59 23.32
CA LEU A 6 43.95 -20.10 21.95
C LEU A 6 42.52 -20.29 21.40
N SER A 7 41.58 -20.77 22.23
CA SER A 7 40.18 -20.94 21.84
C SER A 7 39.47 -19.59 21.63
N LEU A 8 39.82 -18.57 22.42
CA LEU A 8 39.33 -17.20 22.27
C LEU A 8 39.89 -16.53 21.01
N TRP A 9 41.18 -16.73 20.71
CA TRP A 9 41.82 -16.24 19.48
C TRP A 9 41.25 -16.90 18.21
N MET A 10 41.07 -18.23 18.21
CA MET A 10 40.44 -18.93 17.08
C MET A 10 38.98 -18.51 16.89
N ARG A 11 38.24 -18.27 17.97
CA ARG A 11 36.86 -17.75 17.90
C ARG A 11 36.80 -16.30 17.40
N SER A 12 37.77 -15.48 17.75
CA SER A 12 37.92 -14.11 17.21
C SER A 12 38.25 -14.12 15.71
N MET A 13 39.21 -14.93 15.27
CA MET A 13 39.58 -15.06 13.86
C MET A 13 38.44 -15.61 12.99
N THR A 14 37.65 -16.55 13.51
CA THR A 14 36.48 -17.08 12.80
C THR A 14 35.33 -16.08 12.70
N THR A 15 35.19 -15.20 13.69
CA THR A 15 34.19 -14.11 13.66
C THR A 15 34.58 -13.05 12.63
N ASP A 16 35.85 -12.62 12.60
CA ASP A 16 36.38 -11.66 11.60
C ASP A 16 36.26 -12.21 10.16
N ASN A 17 36.58 -13.49 9.93
CA ASN A 17 36.37 -14.12 8.62
C ASN A 17 34.89 -14.19 8.20
N ARG A 18 33.98 -14.36 9.17
CA ARG A 18 32.53 -14.40 8.91
C ARG A 18 31.99 -13.02 8.57
N GLU A 19 32.45 -11.98 9.26
CA GLU A 19 32.07 -10.58 8.99
C GLU A 19 32.54 -10.16 7.60
N ARG A 20 33.81 -10.43 7.24
CA ARG A 20 34.32 -10.15 5.90
C ARG A 20 33.55 -10.86 4.79
N ALA A 21 33.14 -12.12 5.02
CA ALA A 21 32.33 -12.87 4.07
C ALA A 21 30.93 -12.25 3.90
N ILE A 22 30.33 -11.75 4.99
CA ILE A 22 29.05 -11.04 4.96
C ILE A 22 29.19 -9.72 4.20
N ASP A 23 30.24 -8.94 4.43
CA ASP A 23 30.44 -7.65 3.76
C ASP A 23 30.70 -7.81 2.26
N LEU A 24 31.46 -8.84 1.86
CA LEU A 24 31.64 -9.22 0.46
C LEU A 24 30.31 -9.60 -0.19
N ALA A 25 29.49 -10.42 0.48
CA ALA A 25 28.18 -10.80 -0.03
C ALA A 25 27.25 -9.59 -0.15
N MET A 26 27.24 -8.70 0.84
CA MET A 26 26.47 -7.45 0.80
C MET A 26 26.90 -6.57 -0.38
N SER A 27 28.20 -6.38 -0.59
CA SER A 27 28.73 -5.59 -1.70
C SER A 27 28.37 -6.18 -3.07
N GLN A 28 28.42 -7.50 -3.21
CA GLN A 28 28.02 -8.20 -4.43
C GLN A 28 26.53 -8.00 -4.73
N ILE A 29 25.67 -8.11 -3.71
CA ILE A 29 24.24 -7.89 -3.86
C ILE A 29 23.96 -6.45 -4.26
N GLU A 30 24.54 -5.44 -3.60
CA GLU A 30 24.35 -4.04 -3.98
C GLU A 30 24.83 -3.73 -5.40
N LYS A 31 25.96 -4.32 -5.83
CA LYS A 31 26.47 -4.16 -7.19
C LYS A 31 25.53 -4.77 -8.24
N GLN A 32 24.90 -5.90 -7.91
CA GLN A 32 24.02 -6.63 -8.83
C GLN A 32 22.59 -6.07 -8.87
N PHE A 33 22.06 -5.60 -7.73
CA PHE A 33 20.65 -5.24 -7.57
C PHE A 33 20.41 -3.76 -7.21
N GLY A 34 21.48 -2.98 -7.02
CA GLY A 34 21.43 -1.54 -6.73
C GLY A 34 21.61 -1.21 -5.24
N LYS A 35 21.95 0.05 -4.95
CA LYS A 35 22.09 0.54 -3.56
C LYS A 35 20.80 0.31 -2.76
N GLY A 36 20.93 -0.18 -1.53
CA GLY A 36 19.78 -0.43 -0.65
C GLY A 36 19.04 -1.75 -0.91
N SER A 37 19.55 -2.61 -1.80
CA SER A 37 19.02 -3.97 -1.99
C SER A 37 19.26 -4.90 -0.80
N ILE A 38 20.22 -4.56 0.07
CA ILE A 38 20.50 -5.22 1.35
C ILE A 38 21.08 -4.20 2.33
N MET A 39 20.67 -4.24 3.60
CA MET A 39 21.16 -3.34 4.64
C MET A 39 21.17 -4.05 6.00
N ARG A 40 22.10 -3.67 6.88
CA ARG A 40 22.11 -4.10 8.28
C ARG A 40 21.10 -3.26 9.05
N LEU A 41 20.14 -3.89 9.71
CA LEU A 41 19.07 -3.19 10.44
C LEU A 41 19.53 -2.47 11.73
N GLY A 42 20.72 -2.80 12.25
CA GLY A 42 21.15 -2.41 13.60
C GLY A 42 22.27 -1.36 13.71
N GLU A 43 22.94 -1.00 12.62
CA GLU A 43 24.03 -0.02 12.61
C GLU A 43 23.58 1.21 11.82
N ASP A 44 23.22 2.30 12.50
CA ASP A 44 22.94 3.64 11.94
C ASP A 44 22.07 3.70 10.66
N ALA A 45 21.32 2.62 10.38
CA ALA A 45 20.14 2.69 9.56
C ALA A 45 19.15 3.49 10.40
N VAL A 46 19.22 4.82 10.25
CA VAL A 46 18.01 5.64 10.29
C VAL A 46 17.05 4.89 9.39
N VAL A 47 16.20 4.04 9.97
CA VAL A 47 14.98 3.60 9.30
C VAL A 47 14.39 4.92 8.87
N PRO A 48 14.40 5.27 7.57
CA PRO A 48 14.03 6.61 7.17
C PRO A 48 12.67 6.85 7.79
N ASP A 49 12.55 7.91 8.61
CA ASP A 49 11.32 8.23 9.32
C ASP A 49 10.20 8.06 8.31
N VAL A 50 9.32 7.07 8.55
CA VAL A 50 8.39 6.63 7.52
C VAL A 50 7.48 7.80 7.24
N ALA A 51 7.66 8.47 6.10
CA ALA A 51 6.91 9.67 5.80
C ALA A 51 5.41 9.34 5.81
N THR A 52 4.62 10.11 6.55
CA THR A 52 3.19 9.83 6.74
C THR A 52 2.28 10.93 6.21
N ILE A 53 1.05 10.53 5.87
CA ILE A 53 -0.07 11.42 5.58
C ILE A 53 -1.03 11.35 6.78
N PRO A 54 -1.33 12.46 7.46
CA PRO A 54 -2.28 12.47 8.57
C PRO A 54 -3.65 11.96 8.11
N THR A 55 -4.35 11.26 9.00
CA THR A 55 -5.67 10.70 8.66
C THR A 55 -6.80 11.72 8.71
N GLY A 56 -6.54 12.90 9.28
CA GLY A 56 -7.56 13.88 9.64
C GLY A 56 -8.25 13.57 10.98
N ALA A 57 -7.90 12.44 11.62
CA ALA A 57 -8.38 12.05 12.93
C ALA A 57 -7.20 11.85 13.90
N LEU A 58 -6.99 12.80 14.81
CA LEU A 58 -5.87 12.78 15.75
C LEU A 58 -5.77 11.47 16.56
N SER A 59 -6.90 10.95 17.01
CA SER A 59 -6.95 9.69 17.75
C SER A 59 -6.45 8.51 16.92
N LEU A 60 -6.72 8.50 15.62
CA LEU A 60 -6.26 7.45 14.72
C LEU A 60 -4.77 7.60 14.41
N ASP A 61 -4.29 8.83 14.19
CA ASP A 61 -2.86 9.10 13.97
C ASP A 61 -2.01 8.65 15.17
N ILE A 62 -2.51 8.88 16.39
CA ILE A 62 -1.89 8.39 17.63
C ILE A 62 -1.92 6.86 17.68
N ALA A 63 -3.07 6.25 17.38
CA ALA A 63 -3.23 4.79 17.42
C ALA A 63 -2.34 4.05 16.41
N LEU A 64 -2.06 4.67 15.25
CA LEU A 64 -1.15 4.13 14.24
C LEU A 64 0.33 4.19 14.67
N GLY A 65 0.67 4.97 15.70
CA GLY A 65 2.02 5.06 16.27
C GLY A 65 3.06 5.79 15.41
N VAL A 66 2.76 6.03 14.14
CA VAL A 66 3.62 6.74 13.16
C VAL A 66 3.04 8.09 12.74
N GLY A 67 1.94 8.53 13.35
CA GLY A 67 1.36 9.86 13.12
C GLY A 67 0.56 10.01 11.82
N GLY A 68 0.12 8.90 11.21
CA GLY A 68 -0.69 8.90 9.99
C GLY A 68 -0.51 7.61 9.20
N ILE A 69 -1.00 7.59 7.96
CA ILE A 69 -0.77 6.46 7.06
C ILE A 69 0.60 6.57 6.37
N PRO A 70 1.35 5.47 6.27
CA PRO A 70 2.69 5.48 5.66
C PRO A 70 2.62 5.65 4.14
N ARG A 71 3.48 6.52 3.61
CA ARG A 71 3.72 6.70 2.18
C ARG A 71 4.42 5.49 1.57
N GLY A 72 4.22 5.27 0.28
CA GLY A 72 4.80 4.13 -0.44
C GLY A 72 4.26 2.77 0.02
N ARG A 73 3.05 2.73 0.60
CA ARG A 73 2.40 1.52 1.10
C ARG A 73 0.99 1.37 0.56
N VAL A 74 0.52 0.13 0.59
CA VAL A 74 -0.89 -0.23 0.41
C VAL A 74 -1.57 -0.20 1.77
N ILE A 75 -2.71 0.48 1.85
CA ILE A 75 -3.57 0.59 3.03
C ILE A 75 -4.93 0.02 2.67
N GLU A 76 -5.55 -0.72 3.58
CA GLU A 76 -6.92 -1.21 3.43
C GLU A 76 -7.80 -0.59 4.51
N ILE A 77 -8.92 0.00 4.11
CA ILE A 77 -9.98 0.49 5.01
C ILE A 77 -11.22 -0.35 4.72
N TYR A 78 -11.56 -1.24 5.64
CA TYR A 78 -12.72 -2.12 5.50
C TYR A 78 -13.71 -1.95 6.64
N GLY A 79 -14.97 -2.27 6.38
CA GLY A 79 -16.03 -2.15 7.37
C GLY A 79 -17.42 -2.35 6.78
N PRO A 80 -18.47 -2.28 7.63
CA PRO A 80 -19.86 -2.31 7.17
C PRO A 80 -20.17 -1.16 6.20
N GLU A 81 -21.33 -1.24 5.56
CA GLU A 81 -21.83 -0.10 4.81
C GLU A 81 -22.11 1.10 5.71
N SER A 82 -21.89 2.29 5.16
CA SER A 82 -22.08 3.56 5.89
C SER A 82 -21.24 3.70 7.17
N SER A 83 -20.19 2.89 7.37
CA SER A 83 -19.31 2.99 8.54
C SER A 83 -18.31 4.15 8.49
N GLY A 84 -18.32 4.95 7.42
CA GLY A 84 -17.42 6.09 7.24
C GLY A 84 -16.14 5.81 6.44
N LYS A 85 -16.02 4.66 5.76
CA LYS A 85 -14.84 4.27 4.96
C LYS A 85 -14.41 5.36 3.97
N THR A 86 -15.31 5.75 3.08
CA THR A 86 -15.10 6.81 2.08
C THR A 86 -14.88 8.17 2.74
N THR A 87 -15.57 8.46 3.84
CA THR A 87 -15.36 9.71 4.60
C THR A 87 -13.94 9.81 5.14
N LEU A 88 -13.42 8.73 5.74
CA LEU A 88 -12.04 8.68 6.24
C LEU A 88 -11.02 8.81 5.09
N ALA A 89 -11.26 8.12 3.97
CA ALA A 89 -10.40 8.23 2.79
C ALA A 89 -10.37 9.66 2.23
N LEU A 90 -11.52 10.35 2.18
CA LEU A 90 -11.60 11.74 1.75
C LEU A 90 -10.90 12.71 2.72
N HIS A 91 -10.94 12.43 4.03
CA HIS A 91 -10.15 13.22 5.00
C HIS A 91 -8.64 13.05 4.78
N ILE A 92 -8.16 11.82 4.54
CA ILE A 92 -6.76 11.57 4.19
C ILE A 92 -6.38 12.31 2.90
N VAL A 93 -7.25 12.27 1.88
CA VAL A 93 -7.06 13.01 0.62
C VAL A 93 -6.92 14.52 0.89
N ALA A 94 -7.81 15.08 1.70
CA ALA A 94 -7.75 16.49 2.08
C ALA A 94 -6.44 16.83 2.83
N GLU A 95 -5.98 15.98 3.74
CA GLU A 95 -4.71 16.16 4.46
C GLU A 95 -3.49 16.08 3.54
N ALA A 96 -3.48 15.17 2.56
CA ALA A 96 -2.44 15.11 1.55
C ALA A 96 -2.40 16.40 0.71
N GLN A 97 -3.57 16.86 0.26
CA GLN A 97 -3.71 18.08 -0.53
C GLN A 97 -3.31 19.34 0.24
N LYS A 98 -3.63 19.44 1.54
CA LYS A 98 -3.20 20.56 2.40
C LYS A 98 -1.68 20.70 2.47
N LYS A 99 -0.95 19.59 2.34
CA LYS A 99 0.52 19.56 2.30
C LYS A 99 1.08 19.78 0.89
N GLY A 100 0.25 20.19 -0.07
CA GLY A 100 0.63 20.42 -1.47
C GLY A 100 0.68 19.16 -2.33
N GLY A 101 0.26 18.00 -1.80
CA GLY A 101 0.27 16.74 -2.53
C GLY A 101 -0.86 16.63 -3.56
N ILE A 102 -0.67 15.73 -4.52
CA ILE A 102 -1.64 15.41 -5.58
C ILE A 102 -2.39 14.13 -5.20
N ALA A 103 -3.70 14.16 -5.33
CA ALA A 103 -4.57 13.04 -5.00
C ALA A 103 -5.30 12.51 -6.25
N ALA A 104 -5.52 11.20 -6.26
CA ALA A 104 -6.36 10.53 -7.24
C ALA A 104 -7.41 9.65 -6.57
N PHE A 105 -8.55 9.48 -7.23
CA PHE A 105 -9.67 8.70 -6.76
C PHE A 105 -10.21 7.85 -7.92
N VAL A 106 -10.14 6.52 -7.75
CA VAL A 106 -10.74 5.55 -8.66
C VAL A 106 -12.07 5.13 -8.04
N ASP A 107 -13.14 5.75 -8.53
CA ASP A 107 -14.52 5.52 -8.10
C ASP A 107 -15.11 4.38 -8.92
N ALA A 108 -14.86 3.14 -8.49
CA ALA A 108 -15.43 1.94 -9.09
C ALA A 108 -16.89 1.72 -8.68
N GLU A 109 -17.34 2.27 -7.54
CA GLU A 109 -18.74 2.22 -7.10
C GLU A 109 -19.64 3.27 -7.78
N HIS A 110 -19.05 4.23 -8.50
CA HIS A 110 -19.74 5.34 -9.17
C HIS A 110 -20.60 6.15 -8.17
N ALA A 111 -20.12 6.27 -6.93
CA ALA A 111 -20.88 6.78 -5.78
C ALA A 111 -20.24 8.02 -5.12
N LEU A 112 -19.14 8.54 -5.68
CA LEU A 112 -18.44 9.69 -5.11
C LEU A 112 -19.28 10.99 -5.22
N ASP A 113 -19.67 11.55 -4.08
CA ASP A 113 -20.28 12.89 -4.01
C ASP A 113 -19.20 13.99 -3.90
N ILE A 114 -19.00 14.72 -5.00
CA ILE A 114 -18.04 15.83 -5.11
C ILE A 114 -18.39 16.98 -4.15
N HIS A 115 -19.67 17.26 -3.91
CA HIS A 115 -20.09 18.32 -3.00
C HIS A 115 -19.79 17.95 -1.55
N TYR A 116 -20.02 16.69 -1.18
CA TYR A 116 -19.63 16.17 0.12
C TYR A 116 -18.11 16.19 0.31
N ALA A 117 -17.35 15.72 -0.68
CA ALA A 117 -15.88 15.76 -0.63
C ALA A 117 -15.35 17.19 -0.39
N ARG A 118 -15.92 18.19 -1.09
CA ARG A 118 -15.56 19.60 -0.89
C ARG A 118 -15.81 20.07 0.54
N LYS A 119 -16.94 19.68 1.14
CA LYS A 119 -17.26 20.01 2.55
C LYS A 119 -16.27 19.38 3.53
N LEU A 120 -15.70 18.22 3.20
CA LEU A 120 -14.65 17.57 4.00
C LEU A 120 -13.26 18.22 3.83
N GLY A 121 -13.14 19.24 2.96
CA GLY A 121 -11.91 19.98 2.72
C GLY A 121 -11.06 19.46 1.56
N VAL A 122 -11.60 18.57 0.73
CA VAL A 122 -10.96 18.13 -0.51
C VAL A 122 -10.99 19.28 -1.53
N ARG A 123 -9.84 19.59 -2.12
CA ARG A 123 -9.73 20.47 -3.29
C ARG A 123 -10.16 19.68 -4.52
N THR A 124 -11.46 19.72 -4.80
CA THR A 124 -12.09 18.93 -5.87
C THR A 124 -11.57 19.28 -7.25
N ASP A 125 -11.17 20.52 -7.48
CA ASP A 125 -10.72 21.00 -8.78
C ASP A 125 -9.33 20.44 -9.14
N ASP A 126 -8.57 20.03 -8.12
CA ASP A 126 -7.24 19.41 -8.22
C ASP A 126 -7.29 17.88 -8.03
N LEU A 127 -8.48 17.29 -7.78
CA LEU A 127 -8.63 15.86 -7.55
C LEU A 127 -8.76 15.13 -8.88
N LEU A 128 -7.84 14.21 -9.17
CA LEU A 128 -7.97 13.34 -10.33
C LEU A 128 -9.01 12.26 -10.03
N VAL A 129 -10.07 12.17 -10.83
CA VAL A 129 -11.13 11.16 -10.66
C VAL A 129 -11.20 10.28 -11.90
N SER A 130 -11.31 8.97 -11.68
CA SER A 130 -11.56 7.99 -12.73
C SER A 130 -12.74 7.10 -12.35
N GLN A 131 -13.66 6.90 -13.28
CA GLN A 131 -14.77 5.96 -13.17
C GLN A 131 -14.57 4.85 -14.21
N PRO A 132 -13.89 3.76 -13.83
CA PRO A 132 -13.60 2.66 -14.74
C PRO A 132 -14.84 1.78 -14.97
N ASP A 133 -14.85 1.12 -16.12
CA ASP A 133 -15.85 0.13 -16.53
C ASP A 133 -15.52 -1.28 -16.00
N THR A 134 -14.23 -1.62 -15.84
CA THR A 134 -13.80 -2.95 -15.36
C THR A 134 -12.72 -2.89 -14.28
N GLY A 135 -12.60 -3.96 -13.49
CA GLY A 135 -11.58 -4.10 -12.46
C GLY A 135 -10.15 -4.06 -13.04
N GLU A 136 -9.92 -4.66 -14.22
CA GLU A 136 -8.64 -4.56 -14.92
C GLU A 136 -8.29 -3.12 -15.24
N GLN A 137 -9.25 -2.37 -15.82
CA GLN A 137 -9.04 -0.98 -16.19
C GLN A 137 -8.76 -0.11 -14.96
N ALA A 138 -9.48 -0.31 -13.87
CA ALA A 138 -9.25 0.39 -12.59
C ALA A 138 -7.81 0.20 -12.07
N LEU A 139 -7.31 -1.03 -12.14
CA LEU A 139 -5.98 -1.40 -11.66
C LEU A 139 -4.88 -0.93 -12.62
N GLU A 140 -5.12 -0.94 -13.93
CA GLU A 140 -4.22 -0.36 -14.94
C GLU A 140 -4.09 1.16 -14.79
N ILE A 141 -5.20 1.87 -14.59
CA ILE A 141 -5.20 3.32 -14.32
C ILE A 141 -4.41 3.59 -13.04
N THR A 142 -4.63 2.80 -11.99
CA THR A 142 -3.86 2.90 -10.75
C THR A 142 -2.36 2.70 -11.00
N GLU A 143 -1.98 1.69 -11.78
CA GLU A 143 -0.58 1.43 -12.11
C GLU A 143 0.07 2.61 -12.83
N VAL A 144 -0.61 3.18 -13.84
CA VAL A 144 -0.12 4.33 -14.61
C VAL A 144 0.07 5.55 -13.70
N LEU A 145 -0.93 5.85 -12.87
CA LEU A 145 -0.89 6.99 -11.95
C LEU A 145 0.23 6.86 -10.92
N VAL A 146 0.38 5.70 -10.28
CA VAL A 146 1.45 5.44 -9.31
C VAL A 146 2.83 5.51 -9.98
N ARG A 147 2.96 4.94 -11.18
CA ARG A 147 4.23 4.91 -11.93
C ARG A 147 4.69 6.30 -12.37
N SER A 148 3.77 7.26 -12.53
CA SER A 148 4.12 8.65 -12.84
C SER A 148 5.00 9.31 -11.77
N GLY A 149 4.93 8.82 -10.52
CA GLY A 149 5.62 9.41 -9.38
C GLY A 149 5.05 10.75 -8.92
N ALA A 150 3.96 11.24 -9.54
CA ALA A 150 3.35 12.52 -9.21
C ALA A 150 2.23 12.43 -8.16
N ILE A 151 1.69 11.23 -7.90
CA ILE A 151 0.56 11.04 -6.99
C ILE A 151 1.06 10.73 -5.58
N ASP A 152 0.58 11.49 -4.60
CA ASP A 152 0.88 11.30 -3.18
C ASP A 152 -0.07 10.29 -2.52
N VAL A 153 -1.35 10.35 -2.90
CA VAL A 153 -2.38 9.44 -2.39
C VAL A 153 -3.36 9.07 -3.50
N LEU A 154 -3.67 7.77 -3.60
CA LEU A 154 -4.65 7.23 -4.53
C LEU A 154 -5.64 6.35 -3.77
N VAL A 155 -6.93 6.63 -3.92
CA VAL A 155 -8.00 5.81 -3.32
C VAL A 155 -8.67 4.98 -4.40
N ILE A 156 -8.98 3.72 -4.09
CA ILE A 156 -9.84 2.84 -4.89
C ILE A 156 -11.09 2.52 -4.07
N ASP A 157 -12.23 3.04 -4.51
CA ASP A 157 -13.53 2.84 -3.86
C ASP A 157 -14.47 2.09 -4.82
N SER A 158 -14.67 0.77 -4.69
CA SER A 158 -14.11 -0.14 -3.70
C SER A 158 -13.61 -1.43 -4.35
N VAL A 159 -12.89 -2.26 -3.60
CA VAL A 159 -12.42 -3.59 -4.04
C VAL A 159 -13.58 -4.46 -4.51
N ALA A 160 -14.73 -4.38 -3.83
CA ALA A 160 -15.90 -5.18 -4.19
C ALA A 160 -16.42 -4.85 -5.59
N ALA A 161 -16.26 -3.60 -6.03
CA ALA A 161 -16.66 -3.10 -7.34
C ALA A 161 -15.60 -3.32 -8.45
N LEU A 162 -14.44 -3.91 -8.13
CA LEU A 162 -13.44 -4.30 -9.13
C LEU A 162 -13.87 -5.59 -9.84
N VAL A 163 -14.92 -5.51 -10.64
CA VAL A 163 -15.50 -6.65 -11.36
C VAL A 163 -14.68 -6.95 -12.62
N PRO A 164 -14.15 -8.16 -12.79
CA PRO A 164 -13.39 -8.54 -13.97
C PRO A 164 -14.23 -8.42 -15.25
N ARG A 165 -13.61 -8.04 -16.38
CA ARG A 165 -14.31 -7.89 -17.67
C ARG A 165 -15.12 -9.12 -18.06
N ALA A 166 -14.55 -10.32 -17.87
CA ALA A 166 -15.22 -11.56 -18.24
C ALA A 166 -16.48 -11.85 -17.40
N GLU A 167 -16.61 -11.27 -16.20
CA GLU A 167 -17.82 -11.36 -15.38
C GLU A 167 -18.86 -10.32 -15.81
N ILE A 168 -18.44 -9.14 -16.30
CA ILE A 168 -19.32 -8.10 -16.85
C ILE A 168 -19.92 -8.52 -18.20
N GLU A 169 -19.12 -9.16 -19.06
CA GLU A 169 -19.53 -9.64 -20.37
C GLU A 169 -20.27 -11.00 -20.31
N GLY A 170 -20.19 -11.70 -19.18
CA GLY A 170 -20.86 -12.97 -18.94
C GLY A 170 -22.36 -12.82 -18.65
N GLU A 171 -23.07 -13.94 -18.57
CA GLU A 171 -24.49 -13.93 -18.21
C GLU A 171 -24.67 -13.97 -16.69
N MET A 172 -25.75 -13.35 -16.20
CA MET A 172 -26.08 -13.39 -14.78
C MET A 172 -26.36 -14.83 -14.35
N GLY A 173 -25.49 -15.37 -13.47
CA GLY A 173 -25.55 -16.76 -13.01
C GLY A 173 -24.37 -17.61 -13.48
N ASP A 174 -23.53 -17.10 -14.37
CA ASP A 174 -22.29 -17.76 -14.77
C ASP A 174 -21.31 -17.91 -13.59
N ALA A 175 -20.69 -19.08 -13.51
CA ALA A 175 -19.78 -19.41 -12.42
C ALA A 175 -18.37 -18.84 -12.67
N HIS A 176 -18.11 -17.63 -12.16
CA HIS A 176 -16.78 -16.99 -12.20
C HIS A 176 -16.01 -17.16 -10.89
N VAL A 177 -15.80 -18.40 -10.44
CA VAL A 177 -15.21 -18.69 -9.13
C VAL A 177 -13.79 -18.12 -9.02
N GLY A 178 -13.61 -17.18 -8.09
CA GLY A 178 -12.30 -16.64 -7.70
C GLY A 178 -11.62 -15.74 -8.73
N LEU A 179 -12.35 -15.25 -9.73
CA LEU A 179 -11.78 -14.41 -10.79
C LEU A 179 -11.24 -13.07 -10.25
N GLN A 180 -12.02 -12.39 -9.40
CA GLN A 180 -11.59 -11.16 -8.72
C GLN A 180 -10.37 -11.37 -7.83
N ALA A 181 -10.32 -12.47 -7.06
CA ALA A 181 -9.17 -12.77 -6.20
C ALA A 181 -7.87 -12.98 -6.98
N ARG A 182 -7.95 -13.62 -8.16
CA ARG A 182 -6.82 -13.79 -9.08
C ARG A 182 -6.37 -12.45 -9.67
N LEU A 183 -7.33 -11.62 -10.12
CA LEU A 183 -7.07 -10.28 -10.64
C LEU A 183 -6.29 -9.44 -9.60
N MET A 184 -6.80 -9.38 -8.38
CA MET A 184 -6.17 -8.64 -7.28
C MET A 184 -4.76 -9.18 -6.96
N SER A 185 -4.60 -10.50 -6.90
CA SER A 185 -3.29 -11.13 -6.64
C SER A 185 -2.26 -10.78 -7.72
N GLN A 186 -2.67 -10.73 -8.99
CA GLN A 186 -1.80 -10.36 -10.09
C GLN A 186 -1.44 -8.87 -10.06
N ALA A 187 -2.43 -8.01 -9.81
CA ALA A 187 -2.24 -6.56 -9.77
C ALA A 187 -1.35 -6.13 -8.60
N LEU A 188 -1.63 -6.59 -7.38
CA LEU A 188 -0.84 -6.23 -6.19
C LEU A 188 0.62 -6.67 -6.31
N ARG A 189 0.90 -7.81 -6.97
CA ARG A 189 2.27 -8.26 -7.23
C ARG A 189 3.06 -7.27 -8.09
N LYS A 190 2.40 -6.59 -9.04
CA LYS A 190 3.03 -5.56 -9.89
C LYS A 190 3.05 -4.19 -9.20
N LEU A 191 1.96 -3.83 -8.52
CA LEU A 191 1.78 -2.51 -7.92
C LEU A 191 2.70 -2.30 -6.71
N THR A 192 2.87 -3.29 -5.83
CA THR A 192 3.60 -3.12 -4.55
C THR A 192 5.01 -2.53 -4.73
N GLY A 193 5.75 -3.02 -5.71
CA GLY A 193 7.10 -2.51 -6.00
C GLY A 193 7.10 -1.08 -6.55
N THR A 194 6.08 -0.73 -7.35
CA THR A 194 5.92 0.60 -7.94
C THR A 194 5.47 1.61 -6.89
N ILE A 195 4.51 1.22 -6.04
CA ILE A 195 4.00 2.00 -4.91
C ILE A 195 5.16 2.41 -3.99
N SER A 196 5.97 1.44 -3.56
CA SER A 196 7.13 1.69 -2.70
C SER A 196 8.13 2.69 -3.31
N LYS A 197 8.43 2.59 -4.60
CA LYS A 197 9.36 3.51 -5.29
C LYS A 197 8.79 4.91 -5.52
N SER A 198 7.48 5.01 -5.73
CA SER A 198 6.79 6.28 -6.00
C SER A 198 6.51 7.11 -4.75
N ASN A 199 6.60 6.51 -3.55
CA ASN A 199 6.08 7.09 -2.30
C ASN A 199 4.58 7.44 -2.33
N CYS A 200 3.82 7.00 -3.33
CA CYS A 200 2.36 7.08 -3.35
C CYS A 200 1.79 6.18 -2.25
N CYS A 201 0.81 6.68 -1.50
CA CYS A 201 -0.01 5.84 -0.64
C CYS A 201 -1.23 5.35 -1.43
N VAL A 202 -1.46 4.04 -1.51
CA VAL A 202 -2.64 3.50 -2.22
C VAL A 202 -3.60 2.90 -1.22
N ILE A 203 -4.82 3.41 -1.18
CA ILE A 203 -5.86 3.05 -0.23
C ILE A 203 -6.94 2.25 -0.96
N PHE A 204 -7.15 1.02 -0.54
CA PHE A 204 -8.28 0.21 -0.97
C PHE A 204 -9.40 0.32 0.06
N ILE A 205 -10.59 0.69 -0.40
CA ILE A 205 -11.81 0.57 0.39
C ILE A 205 -12.40 -0.82 0.14
N ASN A 206 -12.84 -1.49 1.20
CA ASN A 206 -13.42 -2.82 1.10
C ASN A 206 -14.64 -2.97 2.02
N GLN A 207 -15.49 -3.94 1.68
CA GLN A 207 -16.68 -4.27 2.44
C GLN A 207 -16.49 -5.59 3.19
N ILE A 208 -17.14 -5.74 4.34
CA ILE A 208 -17.16 -7.01 5.06
C ILE A 208 -18.08 -7.99 4.32
N ARG A 209 -17.59 -9.21 4.06
CA ARG A 209 -18.41 -10.33 3.59
C ARG A 209 -18.53 -11.42 4.64
N MET A 210 -19.73 -11.94 4.83
CA MET A 210 -19.96 -13.11 5.69
C MET A 210 -19.51 -14.38 4.98
N LYS A 211 -18.80 -15.27 5.69
CA LYS A 211 -18.50 -16.61 5.21
C LYS A 211 -19.70 -17.52 5.47
N ILE A 212 -20.46 -17.84 4.42
CA ILE A 212 -21.58 -18.78 4.54
C ILE A 212 -21.03 -20.17 4.91
N GLY A 213 -21.55 -20.77 5.99
CA GLY A 213 -21.16 -22.11 6.44
C GLY A 213 -20.06 -22.18 7.50
N VAL A 214 -19.55 -21.04 7.98
CA VAL A 214 -18.59 -20.98 9.09
C VAL A 214 -19.34 -20.65 10.39
N MET A 215 -19.41 -21.61 11.31
CA MET A 215 -20.10 -21.47 12.61
C MET A 215 -19.22 -20.79 13.68
N PHE A 216 -17.91 -20.67 13.44
CA PHE A 216 -16.95 -19.95 14.30
C PHE A 216 -15.80 -19.38 13.43
N GLY A 217 -15.55 -18.07 13.53
CA GLY A 217 -14.46 -17.37 12.83
C GLY A 217 -14.94 -16.44 11.73
#